data_AF-A0ABD5DER5-F1
#
_entry.id   AF-A0ABD5DER5-F1
#
_cell.length_a   1.000
_cell.length_b   1.000
_cell.length_c   1.000
_cell.angle_alpha   90.00
_cell.angle_beta   90.00
_cell.angle_gamma   90.00
#
_symmetry.space_group_name_H-M   'P 1'
#
loop_
_entity.id
_entity.type
_entity.pdbx_description
1 polymer ?
#
loop_
_entity_poly.entity_id
_entity_poly.type
_entity_poly.pdbx_seq_one_letter_code
_entity_poly.pdbx_strand_id
1 'polypeptide(L)'
;TLEVTPEELKQASYLSYTANLEELKDCNFYIVTVPTPIDDFKQPDLTPLIKASTSIGQVLKKGDIVVYESTVYPGATEEVCIPVLEKVSGLKFNQDFFAGYSPERINP
;
A
#
# COMPACT_ATOMS: atom_id res chain seq x y z
N THR A 1 -14.61 -12.00 -3.48
CA THR A 1 -14.89 -11.41 -4.81
C THR A 1 -16.34 -11.72 -5.17
N LEU A 2 -17.11 -10.76 -5.69
CA LEU A 2 -18.61 -10.75 -5.77
C LEU A 2 -19.34 -10.13 -4.56
N GLU A 3 -18.67 -9.32 -3.73
CA GLU A 3 -19.33 -8.64 -2.60
C GLU A 3 -20.25 -7.48 -3.04
N VAL A 4 -20.06 -6.98 -4.26
CA VAL A 4 -20.81 -5.85 -4.82
C VAL A 4 -21.17 -6.18 -6.27
N THR A 5 -22.41 -5.87 -6.68
CA THR A 5 -22.85 -6.04 -8.06
C THR A 5 -22.22 -5.00 -8.99
N PRO A 6 -22.08 -5.28 -10.31
CA PRO A 6 -21.61 -4.27 -11.27
C PRO A 6 -22.46 -2.99 -11.26
N GLU A 7 -23.76 -3.10 -11.00
CA GLU A 7 -24.70 -1.98 -10.91
C GLU A 7 -24.43 -1.10 -9.69
N GLU A 8 -24.21 -1.70 -8.52
CA GLU A 8 -23.84 -0.98 -7.30
C GLU A 8 -22.47 -0.32 -7.44
N LEU A 9 -21.49 -1.00 -8.04
CA LEU A 9 -20.15 -0.45 -8.25
C LEU A 9 -20.18 0.78 -9.18
N LYS A 10 -21.04 0.76 -10.21
CA LYS A 10 -21.25 1.91 -11.11
C LYS A 10 -21.87 3.13 -10.41
N GLN A 11 -22.50 2.97 -9.25
CA GLN A 11 -23.08 4.08 -8.49
C GLN A 11 -22.05 4.82 -7.62
N ALA A 12 -20.83 4.30 -7.48
CA ALA A 12 -19.77 4.92 -6.69
C ALA A 12 -19.18 6.16 -7.39
N SER A 13 -19.84 7.32 -7.23
CA SER A 13 -19.48 8.57 -7.90
C SER A 13 -18.10 9.15 -7.52
N TYR A 14 -17.53 8.70 -6.40
CA TYR A 14 -16.22 9.14 -5.90
C TYR A 14 -15.12 8.12 -6.13
N LEU A 15 -15.41 7.02 -6.83
CA LEU A 15 -14.45 5.96 -7.11
C LEU A 15 -13.89 6.13 -8.53
N SER A 16 -12.57 6.17 -8.60
CA SER A 16 -11.82 6.19 -9.87
C SER A 16 -10.75 5.11 -9.85
N TYR A 17 -10.50 4.51 -11.01
CA TYR A 17 -9.43 3.54 -11.22
C TYR A 17 -8.41 4.12 -12.17
N THR A 18 -7.14 3.92 -11.84
CA THR A 18 -6.05 4.36 -12.71
C THR A 18 -4.90 3.36 -12.64
N ALA A 19 -4.15 3.29 -13.74
CA ALA A 19 -2.85 2.63 -13.80
C ALA A 19 -1.72 3.67 -13.96
N ASN A 20 -2.06 4.96 -13.96
CA ASN A 20 -1.10 6.05 -14.08
C ASN A 20 -0.65 6.51 -12.69
N LEU A 21 0.63 6.31 -12.40
CA LEU A 21 1.22 6.68 -11.12
C LEU A 21 1.11 8.19 -10.83
N GLU A 22 1.14 9.04 -11.86
CA GLU A 22 1.11 10.49 -11.70
C GLU A 22 -0.18 10.98 -11.04
N GLU A 23 -1.29 10.29 -11.25
CA GLU A 23 -2.59 10.63 -10.65
C GLU A 23 -2.62 10.38 -9.14
N LEU A 24 -1.69 9.57 -8.60
CA LEU A 24 -1.57 9.36 -7.16
C LEU A 24 -0.97 10.57 -6.44
N LYS A 25 -0.36 11.54 -7.16
CA LYS A 25 0.23 12.73 -6.54
C LYS A 25 -0.82 13.57 -5.82
N ASP A 26 -2.09 13.53 -6.21
CA ASP A 26 -3.13 14.32 -5.56
C ASP A 26 -3.65 13.67 -4.25
N CYS A 27 -3.18 12.46 -3.94
CA CYS A 27 -3.48 11.75 -2.69
C CYS A 27 -2.51 12.14 -1.56
N ASN A 28 -2.98 11.98 -0.32
CA ASN A 28 -2.18 12.17 0.90
C ASN A 28 -2.29 10.98 1.88
N PHE A 29 -3.11 9.98 1.54
CA PHE A 29 -3.32 8.78 2.33
C PHE A 29 -3.35 7.58 1.39
N TYR A 30 -2.52 6.57 1.66
CA TYR A 30 -2.34 5.41 0.82
C TYR A 30 -2.64 4.15 1.61
N ILE A 31 -3.51 3.28 1.09
CA ILE A 31 -3.81 1.97 1.66
C ILE A 31 -3.22 0.91 0.71
N VAL A 32 -2.33 0.06 1.22
CA VAL A 32 -1.61 -0.95 0.44
C VAL A 32 -2.21 -2.33 0.71
N THR A 33 -2.87 -2.89 -0.31
CA THR A 33 -3.59 -4.17 -0.28
C THR A 33 -3.08 -5.17 -1.34
N VAL A 34 -1.78 -5.11 -1.65
CA VAL A 34 -1.16 -6.02 -2.63
C VAL A 34 -1.03 -7.45 -2.06
N PRO A 35 -1.06 -8.50 -2.91
CA PRO A 35 -0.94 -9.87 -2.42
C PRO A 35 0.44 -10.15 -1.82
N THR A 36 0.48 -11.10 -0.88
CA THR A 36 1.70 -11.66 -0.29
C THR A 36 1.74 -13.17 -0.56
N PRO A 37 2.03 -13.59 -1.81
CA PRO A 37 2.09 -15.00 -2.14
C PRO A 37 3.21 -15.67 -1.34
N ILE A 38 3.09 -16.98 -1.14
CA ILE A 38 4.08 -17.77 -0.43
C ILE A 38 4.91 -18.52 -1.47
N ASP A 39 6.23 -18.56 -1.28
CA ASP A 39 7.16 -19.30 -2.14
C ASP A 39 7.24 -20.80 -1.80
N ASP A 40 8.04 -21.54 -2.56
CA ASP A 40 8.25 -22.99 -2.38
C ASP A 40 8.87 -23.35 -1.01
N PHE A 41 9.48 -22.38 -0.32
CA PHE A 41 10.09 -22.52 1.00
C PHE A 41 9.16 -22.08 2.14
N LYS A 42 7.88 -21.80 1.82
CA LYS A 42 6.87 -21.30 2.76
C LYS A 42 7.19 -19.92 3.32
N GLN A 43 7.94 -19.11 2.59
CA GLN A 43 8.24 -17.72 2.93
C GLN A 43 7.36 -16.76 2.14
N PRO A 44 6.94 -15.64 2.72
CA PRO A 44 6.18 -14.63 1.99
C PRO A 44 7.09 -13.96 0.95
N ASP A 45 6.65 -13.95 -0.31
CA ASP A 45 7.25 -13.13 -1.35
C ASP A 45 6.79 -11.69 -1.17
N LEU A 46 7.71 -10.84 -0.71
CA LEU A 46 7.48 -9.42 -0.48
C LEU A 46 7.63 -8.56 -1.74
N THR A 47 7.93 -9.16 -2.90
CA THR A 47 8.10 -8.43 -4.17
C THR A 47 6.92 -7.50 -4.49
N PRO A 48 5.64 -7.90 -4.30
CA PRO A 48 4.52 -7.00 -4.52
C PRO A 48 4.50 -5.81 -3.56
N LEU A 49 4.79 -6.02 -2.27
CA LEU A 49 4.90 -4.94 -1.28
C LEU A 49 6.01 -3.97 -1.66
N ILE A 50 7.21 -4.47 -1.97
CA ILE A 50 8.36 -3.63 -2.33
C ILE A 50 8.04 -2.77 -3.57
N LYS A 51 7.38 -3.34 -4.57
CA LYS A 51 6.95 -2.60 -5.77
C LYS A 51 5.91 -1.53 -5.46
N ALA A 52 4.95 -1.82 -4.59
CA ALA A 52 3.96 -0.85 -4.13
C ALA A 52 4.64 0.29 -3.35
N SER A 53 5.49 -0.03 -2.37
CA SER A 53 6.26 0.97 -1.61
C SER A 53 7.16 1.80 -2.52
N THR A 54 7.77 1.20 -3.54
CA THR A 54 8.60 1.93 -4.53
C THR A 54 7.75 2.92 -5.32
N SER A 55 6.58 2.49 -5.79
CA SER A 55 5.68 3.36 -6.57
C SER A 55 5.17 4.53 -5.74
N ILE A 56 4.70 4.26 -4.52
CA ILE A 56 4.26 5.31 -3.57
C ILE A 56 5.43 6.25 -3.25
N GLY A 57 6.62 5.72 -2.98
CA GLY A 57 7.81 6.54 -2.69
C GLY A 57 8.16 7.55 -3.79
N GLN A 58 7.82 7.29 -5.06
CA GLN A 58 8.05 8.24 -6.17
C GLN A 58 7.11 9.44 -6.15
N VAL A 59 5.96 9.33 -5.48
CA VAL A 59 4.92 10.38 -5.43
C VAL A 59 4.66 10.91 -4.02
N LEU A 60 5.28 10.30 -3.00
CA LEU A 60 5.12 10.61 -1.59
C LEU A 60 5.56 12.04 -1.26
N LYS A 61 4.75 12.73 -0.47
CA LYS A 61 4.96 14.11 -0.04
C LYS A 61 5.04 14.23 1.48
N LYS A 62 5.52 15.38 1.95
CA LYS A 62 5.53 15.68 3.38
C LYS A 62 4.09 15.76 3.92
N GLY A 63 3.84 15.07 5.02
CA GLY A 63 2.54 14.94 5.68
C GLY A 63 1.74 13.72 5.26
N ASP A 64 2.18 12.98 4.23
CA ASP A 64 1.46 11.82 3.73
C ASP A 64 1.49 10.64 4.71
N ILE A 65 0.48 9.77 4.61
CA ILE A 65 0.31 8.58 5.44
C ILE A 65 0.22 7.33 4.56
N VAL A 66 1.01 6.30 4.86
CA VAL A 66 0.98 5.01 4.17
C VAL A 66 0.58 3.89 5.14
N VAL A 67 -0.57 3.26 4.92
CA VAL A 67 -1.07 2.15 5.74
C VAL A 67 -0.98 0.85 4.94
N TYR A 68 -0.34 -0.16 5.52
CA TYR A 68 -0.26 -1.49 4.94
C TYR A 68 -1.33 -2.39 5.55
N GLU A 69 -2.10 -3.07 4.70
CA GLU A 69 -3.11 -4.06 5.13
C GLU A 69 -2.77 -5.48 4.67
N SER A 70 -1.90 -5.62 3.67
CA SER A 70 -1.37 -6.90 3.22
C SER A 70 -0.89 -7.77 4.39
N THR A 71 -1.34 -9.02 4.43
CA THR A 71 -0.94 -9.98 5.47
C THR A 71 0.56 -10.27 5.38
N VAL A 72 1.30 -9.84 6.40
CA VAL A 72 2.76 -10.00 6.51
C VAL A 72 3.15 -10.46 7.90
N TYR A 73 4.41 -10.86 8.06
CA TYR A 73 4.96 -11.14 9.38
C TYR A 73 5.16 -9.83 10.18
N PRO A 74 5.14 -9.88 11.53
CA PRO A 74 5.40 -8.71 12.37
C PRO A 74 6.77 -8.10 12.07
N GLY A 75 6.83 -6.78 11.84
CA GLY A 75 8.07 -6.07 11.52
C GLY A 75 8.29 -5.83 10.02
N ALA A 76 7.55 -6.48 9.11
CA ALA A 76 7.74 -6.30 7.67
C ALA A 76 7.51 -4.83 7.22
N THR A 77 6.61 -4.10 7.87
CA THR A 77 6.39 -2.67 7.58
C THR A 77 7.63 -1.84 7.92
N GLU A 78 8.20 -2.05 9.10
CA GLU A 78 9.35 -1.33 9.64
C GLU A 78 10.67 -1.73 8.98
N GLU A 79 10.85 -3.03 8.71
CA GLU A 79 12.12 -3.60 8.24
C GLU A 79 12.25 -3.55 6.71
N VAL A 80 11.14 -3.56 5.97
CA VAL A 80 11.15 -3.66 4.50
C VAL A 80 10.51 -2.44 3.85
N CYS A 81 9.30 -2.08 4.26
CA CYS A 81 8.48 -1.12 3.53
C CYS A 81 8.91 0.33 3.78
N ILE A 82 9.12 0.70 5.04
CA ILE A 82 9.58 2.05 5.44
C ILE A 82 10.95 2.39 4.81
N PRO A 83 11.97 1.50 4.86
CA PRO A 83 13.26 1.79 4.22
C PRO A 83 13.16 2.03 2.71
N VAL A 84 12.24 1.34 2.02
CA VAL A 84 11.98 1.59 0.59
C VAL A 84 11.35 2.97 0.38
N LEU A 85 10.35 3.33 1.18
CA LEU A 85 9.72 4.66 1.11
C LEU A 85 10.74 5.78 1.35
N GLU A 86 11.56 5.69 2.40
CA GLU A 86 12.59 6.68 2.69
C GLU A 86 13.62 6.78 1.56
N LYS A 87 14.08 5.64 1.04
CA LYS A 87 15.09 5.59 -0.02
C LYS A 87 14.60 6.23 -1.32
N VAL A 88 13.35 5.97 -1.71
CA VAL A 88 12.82 6.43 -3.00
C VAL A 88 12.35 7.89 -2.93
N SER A 89 11.70 8.29 -1.83
CA SER A 89 11.17 9.64 -1.66
C SER A 89 12.22 10.65 -1.17
N GLY A 90 13.26 10.20 -0.48
CA GLY A 90 14.20 11.06 0.25
C GLY A 90 13.62 11.69 1.52
N LEU A 91 12.41 11.30 1.92
CA LEU A 91 11.73 11.74 3.13
C LEU A 91 12.08 10.86 4.33
N LYS A 92 11.92 11.37 5.55
CA LYS A 92 12.15 10.62 6.79
C LYS A 92 10.86 10.18 7.45
N PHE A 93 10.80 8.90 7.84
CA PHE A 93 9.68 8.36 8.59
C PHE A 93 9.52 9.04 9.96
N ASN A 94 8.27 9.26 10.38
CA ASN A 94 7.86 9.96 11.60
C ASN A 94 8.35 11.41 11.72
N GLN A 95 8.80 12.00 10.63
CA GLN A 95 9.22 13.41 10.55
C GLN A 95 8.56 14.09 9.35
N ASP A 96 8.76 13.50 8.18
CA ASP A 96 8.23 14.00 6.92
C ASP A 96 6.99 13.22 6.48
N PHE A 97 6.91 11.91 6.72
CA PHE A 97 5.72 11.10 6.44
C PHE A 97 5.46 10.10 7.56
N PHE A 98 4.26 9.53 7.58
CA PHE A 98 3.85 8.53 8.56
C PHE A 98 3.47 7.22 7.88
N ALA A 99 3.62 6.13 8.61
CA ALA A 99 3.27 4.80 8.14
C ALA A 99 2.66 3.98 9.28
N GLY A 100 1.77 3.07 8.92
CA GLY A 100 1.08 2.20 9.87
C GLY A 100 0.74 0.85 9.26
N TYR A 101 0.28 -0.06 10.12
CA TYR A 101 -0.19 -1.38 9.74
C TYR A 101 -1.62 -1.55 10.26
N SER A 102 -2.55 -1.90 9.36
CA SER A 102 -3.96 -2.13 9.65
C SER A 102 -4.34 -3.50 9.09
N PRO A 103 -4.12 -4.60 9.83
CA PRO A 103 -4.40 -5.93 9.32
C PRO A 103 -5.88 -6.11 9.04
N GLU A 104 -6.22 -6.57 7.83
CA GLU A 104 -7.55 -7.03 7.50
C GLU A 104 -7.94 -8.22 8.40
N ARG A 105 -9.19 -8.24 8.88
CA ARG A 105 -9.71 -9.29 9.78
C ARG A 105 -11.01 -9.91 9.29
N ILE A 106 -11.51 -9.52 8.12
CA ILE A 106 -12.68 -10.14 7.51
C ILE A 106 -12.38 -11.60 7.17
N ASN A 107 -13.25 -12.50 7.62
CA ASN A 107 -13.26 -13.90 7.19
C ASN A 107 -14.11 -13.98 5.91
N PRO A 108 -13.52 -14.29 4.74
CA PRO A 108 -14.25 -14.35 3.47
C PRO A 108 -15.29 -15.48 3.42
#